data_AF-A0AAD1YMS8-F1
#
_entry.id   AF-A0AAD1YMS8-F1
#
_cell.length_a   1.000
_cell.length_b   1.000
_cell.length_c   1.000
_cell.angle_alpha   90.00
_cell.angle_beta   90.00
_cell.angle_gamma   90.00
#
_symmetry.space_group_name_H-M   'P 1'
#
loop_
_entity.id
_entity.type
_entity.pdbx_description
1 polymer ?
#
loop_
_entity_poly.entity_id
_entity_poly.type
_entity_poly.pdbx_seq_one_letter_code
_entity_poly.pdbx_strand_id
1 'polypeptide(L)'
;MGSFEEENLYQMVNDFLESESTPPLLSSDPQSLFLNGHHTKYYILQEILESGNVAETYVLESVMKHMRKKIGERSTTALKKWLVKKLKIDGHNATLCHSSWPTTLNCPGGEHDYIEIILEDLNGCPLKVIVDTDFKSQFELARPTSTYKELFSMVPSIFVGTEQKLKKIISILCAEARISFLEKGLHVPPWRTSNYMQSKWFSASQKWAQFPSSREKTMYEKRASDIVPSKTSIIL
;
A
#
# COMPACT_ATOMS: atom_id res chain seq x y z
N MET A 1 46.32 40.75 -8.60
CA MET A 1 45.48 40.81 -7.38
C MET A 1 44.52 39.65 -7.44
N GLY A 2 44.77 38.56 -6.71
CA GLY A 2 43.93 37.36 -6.78
C GLY A 2 44.47 36.22 -5.91
N SER A 3 44.92 36.53 -4.70
CA SER A 3 45.57 35.55 -3.81
C SER A 3 45.01 35.57 -2.38
N PHE A 4 44.08 36.47 -2.06
CA PHE A 4 43.59 36.65 -0.68
C PHE A 4 42.23 35.98 -0.42
N GLU A 5 41.51 35.56 -1.47
CA GLU A 5 40.17 34.96 -1.33
C GLU A 5 40.20 33.42 -1.31
N GLU A 6 41.16 32.79 -2.01
CA GLU A 6 41.32 31.33 -2.00
C GLU A 6 41.79 30.81 -0.64
N GLU A 7 42.73 31.50 0.01
CA GLU A 7 43.26 31.13 1.33
C GLU A 7 42.20 31.16 2.44
N ASN A 8 41.19 32.04 2.29
CA ASN A 8 40.07 32.15 3.22
C ASN A 8 39.05 31.01 3.05
N LEU A 9 38.87 30.52 1.82
CA LEU A 9 38.05 29.35 1.52
C LEU A 9 38.68 28.06 2.05
N TYR A 10 39.99 27.87 1.91
CA TYR A 10 40.68 26.71 2.48
C TYR A 10 40.61 26.69 4.00
N GLN A 11 40.69 27.86 4.65
CA GLN A 11 40.58 27.94 6.10
C GLN A 11 39.15 27.62 6.60
N MET A 12 38.11 28.09 5.92
CA MET A 12 36.72 27.74 6.27
C MET A 12 36.38 26.26 6.08
N VAL A 13 36.97 25.60 5.07
CA VAL A 13 36.77 24.17 4.83
C VAL A 13 37.50 23.32 5.88
N ASN A 14 38.70 23.73 6.30
CA ASN A 14 39.43 23.05 7.36
C ASN A 14 38.75 23.23 8.72
N ASP A 15 38.26 24.42 9.03
CA ASP A 15 37.48 24.66 10.26
C ASP A 15 36.18 23.84 10.27
N PHE A 16 35.53 23.61 9.12
CA PHE A 16 34.36 22.72 9.01
C PHE A 16 34.70 21.23 9.18
N LEU A 17 35.89 20.80 8.73
CA LEU A 17 36.39 19.43 8.92
C LEU A 17 36.90 19.18 10.35
N GLU A 18 37.43 20.19 11.04
CA GLU A 18 37.92 20.08 12.43
C GLU A 18 36.83 20.29 13.49
N SER A 19 35.65 20.82 13.12
CA SER A 19 34.54 21.04 14.07
C SER A 19 33.55 19.88 14.22
N GLU A 20 33.78 18.72 13.59
CA GLU A 20 33.21 17.45 14.07
C GLU A 20 33.99 16.97 15.31
N SER A 21 33.63 17.57 16.44
CA SER A 21 34.05 17.19 17.78
C SER A 21 33.92 15.68 17.99
N THR A 22 35.05 15.03 18.25
CA THR A 22 35.16 13.66 18.75
C THR A 22 34.20 13.44 19.94
N PRO A 23 33.20 12.54 19.84
CA PRO A 23 32.42 12.15 21.01
C PRO A 23 33.29 11.29 21.95
N PRO A 24 33.06 11.36 23.27
CA PRO A 24 33.82 10.55 24.22
C PRO A 24 33.63 9.06 23.93
N LEU A 25 34.72 8.30 24.06
CA LEU A 25 34.79 6.85 23.93
C LEU A 25 33.71 6.15 24.78
N LEU A 26 32.56 5.86 24.16
CA LEU A 26 31.65 4.81 24.57
C LEU A 26 31.84 3.67 23.58
N SER A 27 32.51 2.63 24.07
CA SER A 27 32.66 1.33 23.42
C SER A 27 31.29 0.66 23.26
N SER A 28 30.52 1.12 22.28
CA SER A 28 29.40 0.38 21.71
C SER A 28 29.57 0.45 20.20
N ASP A 29 29.99 -0.68 19.64
CA ASP A 29 30.22 -0.89 18.21
C ASP A 29 29.02 -0.35 17.41
N PRO A 30 29.19 0.60 16.47
CA PRO A 30 28.09 1.14 15.66
C PRO A 30 27.27 0.03 15.02
N GLN A 31 27.92 -1.07 14.63
CA GLN A 31 27.25 -2.24 14.05
C GLN A 31 26.20 -2.83 14.99
N SER A 32 26.42 -2.82 16.30
CA SER A 32 25.47 -3.35 17.32
C SER A 32 24.20 -2.50 17.45
N LEU A 33 24.32 -1.17 17.34
CA LEU A 33 23.17 -0.26 17.37
C LEU A 33 22.34 -0.37 16.10
N PHE A 34 22.99 -0.50 14.94
CA PHE A 34 22.30 -0.77 13.68
C PHE A 34 21.60 -2.13 13.73
N LEU A 35 22.30 -3.20 14.14
CA LEU A 35 21.72 -4.54 14.30
C LEU A 35 20.50 -4.54 15.24
N ASN A 36 20.59 -3.86 16.38
CA ASN A 36 19.45 -3.72 17.31
C ASN A 36 18.27 -2.96 16.68
N GLY A 37 18.54 -1.90 15.93
CA GLY A 37 17.52 -1.14 15.20
C GLY A 37 16.85 -1.98 14.11
N HIS A 38 17.61 -2.81 13.40
CA HIS A 38 17.09 -3.70 12.36
C HIS A 38 16.25 -4.84 12.93
N HIS A 39 16.73 -5.50 14.00
CA HIS A 39 15.97 -6.54 14.68
C HIS A 39 14.65 -5.98 15.24
N THR A 40 14.68 -4.77 15.80
CA THR A 40 13.47 -4.08 16.26
C THR A 40 12.48 -3.86 15.11
N LYS A 41 12.93 -3.35 13.96
CA LYS A 41 12.05 -3.14 12.79
C LYS A 41 11.54 -4.45 12.19
N TYR A 42 12.33 -5.51 12.26
CA TYR A 42 11.92 -6.86 11.86
C TYR A 42 10.72 -7.32 12.69
N TYR A 43 10.83 -7.31 14.03
CA TYR A 43 9.73 -7.73 14.90
C TYR A 43 8.50 -6.84 14.77
N ILE A 44 8.69 -5.52 14.62
CA ILE A 44 7.57 -4.60 14.38
C ILE A 44 6.86 -4.94 13.07
N LEU A 45 7.60 -5.19 11.98
CA LEU A 45 6.99 -5.56 10.70
C LEU A 45 6.26 -6.90 10.81
N GLN A 46 6.87 -7.88 11.47
CA GLN A 46 6.26 -9.18 11.72
C GLN A 46 4.94 -9.04 12.49
N GLU A 47 4.95 -8.31 13.61
CA GLU A 47 3.75 -8.04 14.42
C GLU A 47 2.66 -7.37 13.58
N ILE A 48 3.01 -6.36 12.78
CA ILE A 48 2.04 -5.68 11.91
C ILE A 48 1.45 -6.66 10.89
N LEU A 49 2.27 -7.50 10.25
CA LEU A 49 1.80 -8.48 9.26
C LEU A 49 0.87 -9.51 9.90
N GLU A 50 1.19 -9.97 11.11
CA GLU A 50 0.43 -10.97 11.89
C GLU A 50 -0.83 -10.40 12.56
N SER A 51 -0.91 -9.09 12.81
CA SER A 51 -2.03 -8.40 13.48
C SER A 51 -3.36 -8.35 12.70
N GLY A 52 -3.59 -9.29 11.76
CA GLY A 52 -4.77 -9.30 10.90
C GLY A 52 -6.08 -9.44 11.67
N ASN A 53 -7.08 -8.62 11.31
CA ASN A 53 -8.43 -8.77 11.84
C ASN A 53 -9.20 -9.90 11.13
N VAL A 54 -10.34 -10.32 11.69
CA VAL A 54 -11.19 -11.39 11.12
C VAL A 54 -11.60 -11.09 9.68
N ALA A 55 -11.88 -9.82 9.37
CA ALA A 55 -12.25 -9.35 8.04
C ALA A 55 -11.08 -9.48 7.03
N GLU A 56 -9.85 -9.14 7.42
CA GLU A 56 -8.64 -9.31 6.61
C GLU A 56 -8.41 -10.79 6.30
N THR A 57 -8.57 -11.66 7.30
CA THR A 57 -8.40 -13.11 7.14
C THR A 57 -9.46 -13.69 6.18
N TYR A 58 -10.72 -13.32 6.37
CA TYR A 58 -11.83 -13.75 5.51
C TYR A 58 -11.62 -13.33 4.04
N VAL A 59 -11.20 -12.07 3.82
CA VAL A 59 -10.89 -11.59 2.47
C VAL A 59 -9.69 -12.33 1.89
N LEU A 60 -8.62 -12.54 2.67
CA LEU A 60 -7.43 -13.24 2.23
C LEU A 60 -7.75 -14.67 1.78
N GLU A 61 -8.55 -15.40 2.54
CA GLU A 61 -9.00 -16.75 2.17
C GLU A 61 -9.79 -16.76 0.86
N SER A 62 -10.72 -15.81 0.71
CA SER A 62 -11.52 -15.63 -0.51
C SER A 62 -10.63 -15.33 -1.72
N VAL A 63 -9.66 -14.42 -1.58
CA VAL A 63 -8.67 -14.11 -2.63
C VAL A 63 -7.84 -15.34 -2.98
N MET A 64 -7.27 -16.03 -1.98
CA MET A 64 -6.44 -17.22 -2.19
C MET A 64 -7.22 -18.37 -2.84
N LYS A 65 -8.50 -18.56 -2.50
CA LYS A 65 -9.40 -19.53 -3.13
C LYS A 65 -9.50 -19.32 -4.64
N HIS A 66 -9.60 -18.08 -5.11
CA HIS A 66 -9.65 -17.78 -6.55
C HIS A 66 -8.28 -17.83 -7.21
N MET A 67 -7.24 -17.36 -6.52
CA MET A 67 -5.87 -17.34 -7.05
C MET A 67 -5.31 -18.75 -7.28
N ARG A 68 -5.64 -19.73 -6.43
CA ARG A 68 -5.25 -21.15 -6.61
C ARG A 68 -5.90 -21.81 -7.83
N LYS A 69 -7.11 -21.40 -8.20
CA LYS A 69 -7.87 -21.97 -9.32
C LYS A 69 -7.51 -21.35 -10.67
N LYS A 70 -6.58 -20.40 -10.69
CA LYS A 70 -6.19 -19.69 -11.90
C LYS A 70 -5.14 -20.48 -12.67
N ILE A 71 -5.48 -20.88 -13.89
CA ILE A 71 -4.54 -21.35 -14.91
C ILE A 71 -4.34 -20.23 -15.93
N GLY A 72 -3.09 -19.79 -16.13
CA GLY A 72 -2.69 -18.93 -17.25
C GLY A 72 -2.04 -17.59 -16.90
N GLU A 73 -1.16 -17.15 -17.80
CA GLU A 73 -0.49 -15.85 -17.79
C GLU A 73 -1.48 -14.77 -18.25
N ARG A 74 -1.74 -13.78 -17.40
CA ARG A 74 -2.62 -12.64 -17.69
C ARG A 74 -1.88 -11.39 -17.26
N SER A 75 -2.09 -10.28 -17.97
CA SER A 75 -1.63 -8.98 -17.50
C SER A 75 -2.16 -8.70 -16.09
N THR A 76 -1.37 -7.98 -15.29
CA THR A 76 -1.68 -7.67 -13.88
C THR A 76 -3.04 -6.99 -13.72
N THR A 77 -3.39 -6.06 -14.61
CA THR A 77 -4.69 -5.39 -14.63
C THR A 77 -5.84 -6.34 -15.02
N ALA A 78 -5.66 -7.22 -16.02
CA ALA A 78 -6.69 -8.19 -16.40
C ALA A 78 -6.95 -9.21 -15.28
N LEU A 79 -5.90 -9.59 -14.54
CA LEU A 79 -5.99 -10.43 -13.37
C LEU A 79 -6.81 -9.75 -12.25
N LYS A 80 -6.49 -8.50 -11.92
CA LYS A 80 -7.24 -7.73 -10.90
C LYS A 80 -8.72 -7.58 -11.28
N LYS A 81 -9.02 -7.23 -12.54
CA LYS A 81 -10.40 -7.17 -13.06
C LYS A 81 -11.15 -8.49 -12.92
N TRP A 82 -10.50 -9.62 -13.25
CA TRP A 82 -11.10 -10.94 -13.09
C TRP A 82 -11.35 -11.28 -11.62
N LEU A 83 -10.39 -10.98 -10.74
CA LEU A 83 -10.51 -11.24 -9.31
C LEU A 83 -11.68 -10.45 -8.70
N VAL A 84 -11.82 -9.16 -9.06
CA VAL A 84 -12.99 -8.35 -8.64
C VAL A 84 -14.31 -9.00 -9.05
N LYS A 85 -14.42 -9.51 -10.29
CA LYS A 85 -15.63 -10.22 -10.73
C LYS A 85 -15.92 -11.46 -9.87
N LYS A 86 -14.88 -12.22 -9.51
CA LYS A 86 -15.03 -13.43 -8.69
C LYS A 86 -15.40 -13.11 -7.23
N LEU A 87 -14.78 -12.09 -6.65
CA LEU A 87 -15.11 -11.62 -5.30
C LEU A 87 -16.55 -11.10 -5.22
N LYS A 88 -17.03 -10.41 -6.26
CA LYS A 88 -18.44 -9.99 -6.36
C LYS A 88 -19.42 -11.16 -6.42
N ILE A 89 -19.09 -12.22 -7.15
CA ILE A 89 -19.91 -13.45 -7.18
C ILE A 89 -19.95 -14.12 -5.81
N ASP A 90 -18.83 -14.08 -5.07
CA ASP A 90 -18.74 -14.55 -3.68
C ASP A 90 -19.37 -13.54 -2.68
N GLY A 91 -20.13 -12.54 -3.15
CA GLY A 91 -20.89 -11.60 -2.31
C GLY A 91 -20.10 -10.42 -1.73
N HIS A 92 -18.83 -10.23 -2.10
CA HIS A 92 -18.02 -9.13 -1.59
C HIS A 92 -18.31 -7.83 -2.34
N ASN A 93 -18.37 -6.70 -1.62
CA ASN A 93 -18.38 -5.37 -2.24
C ASN A 93 -16.97 -4.96 -2.68
N ALA A 94 -16.47 -5.63 -3.73
CA ALA A 94 -15.14 -5.41 -4.28
C ALA A 94 -15.17 -4.41 -5.45
N THR A 95 -14.19 -3.52 -5.50
CA THR A 95 -14.02 -2.53 -6.57
C THR A 95 -12.57 -2.48 -7.02
N LEU A 96 -12.35 -2.25 -8.32
CA LEU A 96 -11.01 -1.97 -8.83
C LEU A 96 -10.78 -0.46 -8.73
N CYS A 97 -9.72 -0.08 -8.03
CA CYS A 97 -9.29 1.29 -7.86
C CYS A 97 -8.03 1.53 -8.70
N HIS A 98 -8.06 2.63 -9.46
CA HIS A 98 -6.92 3.12 -10.21
C HIS A 98 -6.47 4.42 -9.58
N SER A 99 -5.30 4.44 -8.94
CA SER A 99 -4.67 5.66 -8.45
C SER A 99 -3.77 6.24 -9.53
N SER A 100 -3.78 7.56 -9.67
CA SER A 100 -2.84 8.30 -10.51
C SER A 100 -2.39 9.54 -9.77
N TRP A 101 -1.11 9.84 -9.78
CA TRP A 101 -0.57 11.05 -9.19
C TRP A 101 0.32 11.79 -10.18
N PRO A 102 0.24 13.12 -10.24
CA PRO A 102 1.06 13.91 -11.14
C PRO A 102 2.51 13.96 -10.65
N THR A 103 3.40 14.29 -11.58
CA THR A 103 4.79 14.63 -11.23
C THR A 103 4.83 15.91 -10.40
N THR A 104 5.56 15.84 -9.29
CA THR A 104 5.90 16.99 -8.43
C THR A 104 7.42 17.09 -8.32
N LEU A 105 7.94 18.16 -7.71
CA LEU A 105 9.38 18.38 -7.55
C LEU A 105 10.13 17.17 -6.96
N ASN A 106 9.51 16.46 -6.02
CA ASN A 106 10.15 15.37 -5.26
C ASN A 106 9.49 14.00 -5.47
N CYS A 107 8.49 13.90 -6.34
CA CYS A 107 7.76 12.66 -6.57
C CYS A 107 7.41 12.55 -8.06
N PRO A 108 8.01 11.61 -8.82
CA PRO A 108 7.63 11.39 -10.20
C PRO A 108 6.18 10.91 -10.27
N GLY A 109 5.49 11.30 -11.34
CA GLY A 109 4.14 10.84 -11.60
C GLY A 109 4.10 9.34 -11.86
N GLY A 110 2.96 8.74 -11.58
CA GLY A 110 2.74 7.32 -11.76
C GLY A 110 1.29 6.94 -11.60
N GLU A 111 1.03 5.67 -11.87
CA GLU A 111 -0.29 5.06 -11.74
C GLU A 111 -0.17 3.70 -11.06
N HIS A 112 -1.21 3.28 -10.35
CA HIS A 112 -1.26 1.98 -9.72
C HIS A 112 -2.69 1.45 -9.60
N ASP A 113 -2.87 0.18 -9.93
CA ASP A 113 -4.15 -0.52 -9.76
C ASP A 113 -4.14 -1.35 -8.48
N TYR A 114 -5.17 -1.24 -7.66
CA TYR A 114 -5.40 -2.09 -6.50
C TYR A 114 -6.89 -2.42 -6.34
N ILE A 115 -7.23 -3.38 -5.49
CA ILE A 115 -8.61 -3.75 -5.22
C ILE A 115 -9.00 -3.20 -3.85
N GLU A 116 -10.19 -2.61 -3.76
CA GLU A 116 -10.79 -2.15 -2.52
C GLU A 116 -12.02 -2.99 -2.22
N ILE A 117 -12.12 -3.52 -1.00
CA ILE A 117 -13.29 -4.22 -0.49
C ILE A 117 -13.86 -3.44 0.68
N ILE A 118 -15.15 -3.15 0.62
CA ILE A 118 -15.88 -2.52 1.73
C ILE A 118 -16.65 -3.63 2.46
N LEU A 119 -16.38 -3.75 3.75
CA LEU A 119 -17.04 -4.69 4.67
C LEU A 119 -17.74 -3.90 5.76
N GLU A 120 -18.64 -4.53 6.50
CA GLU A 120 -19.15 -3.98 7.75
C GLU A 120 -18.30 -4.54 8.90
N ASP A 121 -17.79 -3.66 9.77
CA ASP A 121 -17.11 -4.09 10.99
C ASP A 121 -18.13 -4.52 12.07
N LEU A 122 -17.62 -4.92 13.24
CA LEU A 122 -18.44 -5.38 14.37
C LEU A 122 -19.40 -4.29 14.90
N ASN A 123 -19.16 -3.02 14.58
CA ASN A 123 -19.97 -1.89 14.98
C ASN A 123 -20.93 -1.43 13.86
N GLY A 124 -20.98 -2.15 12.73
CA GLY A 124 -21.74 -1.76 11.54
C GLY A 124 -21.13 -0.60 10.76
N CYS A 125 -19.89 -0.21 11.08
CA CYS A 125 -19.17 0.83 10.36
C CYS A 125 -18.49 0.24 9.10
N PRO A 126 -18.44 0.99 7.99
CA PRO A 126 -17.78 0.52 6.79
C PRO A 126 -16.27 0.41 7.00
N LEU A 127 -15.75 -0.81 6.98
CA LEU A 127 -14.33 -1.12 7.00
C LEU A 127 -13.81 -1.27 5.57
N LYS A 128 -12.85 -0.41 5.21
CA LYS A 128 -12.15 -0.50 3.93
C LYS A 128 -10.92 -1.40 4.06
N VAL A 129 -10.87 -2.43 3.22
CA VAL A 129 -9.73 -3.34 3.07
C VAL A 129 -9.12 -3.18 1.69
N ILE A 130 -7.80 -3.00 1.63
CA ILE A 130 -7.02 -2.95 0.40
C ILE A 130 -6.50 -4.35 0.11
N VAL A 131 -6.61 -4.75 -1.15
CA VAL A 131 -6.05 -5.98 -1.70
C VAL A 131 -5.11 -5.64 -2.85
N ASP A 132 -3.85 -6.05 -2.72
CA ASP A 132 -2.84 -5.95 -3.78
C ASP A 132 -2.25 -7.32 -4.08
N THR A 133 -2.47 -7.83 -5.29
CA THR A 133 -2.06 -9.18 -5.69
C THR A 133 -0.58 -9.29 -6.07
N ASP A 134 0.11 -8.16 -6.18
CA ASP A 134 1.51 -8.09 -6.60
C ASP A 134 2.29 -7.15 -5.68
N PHE A 135 2.07 -7.31 -4.36
CA PHE A 135 2.56 -6.40 -3.34
C PHE A 135 4.07 -6.49 -3.15
N LYS A 136 4.60 -7.72 -3.07
CA LYS A 136 6.02 -7.98 -2.78
C LYS A 136 6.95 -7.36 -3.84
N SER A 137 6.60 -7.46 -5.11
CA SER A 137 7.41 -6.89 -6.20
C SER A 137 7.56 -5.37 -6.09
N GLN A 138 6.57 -4.69 -5.49
CA GLN A 138 6.62 -3.23 -5.30
C GLN A 138 7.77 -2.78 -4.38
N PHE A 139 8.35 -3.67 -3.58
CA PHE A 139 9.44 -3.38 -2.64
C PHE A 139 10.76 -4.09 -2.99
N GLU A 140 10.82 -4.88 -4.05
CA GLU A 140 12.04 -5.61 -4.43
C GLU A 140 13.18 -4.64 -4.83
N LEU A 141 14.39 -4.88 -4.33
CA LEU A 141 15.58 -4.11 -4.68
C LEU A 141 16.54 -4.95 -5.53
N ALA A 142 17.22 -4.33 -6.49
CA ALA A 142 18.19 -5.03 -7.35
C ALA A 142 19.47 -5.44 -6.60
N ARG A 143 19.89 -4.68 -5.58
CA ARG A 143 21.10 -4.93 -4.78
C ARG A 143 20.85 -4.73 -3.28
N PRO A 144 20.00 -5.57 -2.66
CA PRO A 144 19.67 -5.40 -1.25
C PRO A 144 20.82 -5.85 -0.35
N THR A 145 20.95 -5.19 0.80
CA THR A 145 21.79 -5.64 1.90
C THR A 145 21.22 -6.93 2.52
N SER A 146 22.03 -7.68 3.28
CA SER A 146 21.56 -8.90 3.97
C SER A 146 20.38 -8.59 4.88
N THR A 147 20.47 -7.48 5.60
CA THR A 147 19.43 -7.00 6.51
C THR A 147 18.12 -6.70 5.81
N TYR A 148 18.17 -6.01 4.66
CA TYR A 148 16.97 -5.76 3.87
C TYR A 148 16.38 -7.06 3.32
N LYS A 149 17.21 -8.02 2.89
CA LYS A 149 16.73 -9.33 2.41
C LYS A 149 15.97 -10.08 3.49
N GLU A 150 16.47 -10.09 4.72
CA GLU A 150 15.81 -10.72 5.86
C GLU A 150 14.44 -10.11 6.13
N LEU A 151 14.37 -8.78 6.24
CA LEU A 151 13.11 -8.05 6.42
C LEU A 151 12.13 -8.28 5.26
N PHE A 152 12.62 -8.19 4.02
CA PHE A 152 11.83 -8.37 2.80
C PHE A 152 11.30 -9.80 2.62
N SER A 153 11.93 -10.79 3.25
CA SER A 153 11.50 -12.19 3.18
C SER A 153 10.07 -12.37 3.71
N MET A 154 9.69 -11.61 4.76
CA MET A 154 8.37 -11.64 5.38
C MET A 154 7.28 -10.96 4.55
N VAL A 155 7.64 -10.09 3.60
CA VAL A 155 6.67 -9.34 2.82
C VAL A 155 5.81 -10.30 2.00
N PRO A 156 4.47 -10.26 2.13
CA PRO A 156 3.58 -11.17 1.44
C PRO A 156 3.47 -10.81 -0.04
N SER A 157 3.31 -11.82 -0.89
CA SER A 157 3.09 -11.60 -2.34
C SER A 157 1.73 -10.95 -2.61
N ILE A 158 0.71 -11.37 -1.85
CA ILE A 158 -0.63 -10.78 -1.86
C ILE A 158 -0.82 -10.06 -0.52
N PHE A 159 -1.03 -8.75 -0.57
CA PHE A 159 -1.40 -7.97 0.60
C PHE A 159 -2.91 -7.88 0.73
N VAL A 160 -3.39 -8.08 1.96
CA VAL A 160 -4.76 -7.80 2.39
C VAL A 160 -4.67 -7.06 3.71
N GLY A 161 -5.17 -5.83 3.77
CA GLY A 161 -5.09 -5.05 4.99
C GLY A 161 -5.74 -3.68 4.93
N THR A 162 -5.91 -3.06 6.10
CA THR A 162 -6.37 -1.68 6.20
C THR A 162 -5.35 -0.65 5.70
N GLU A 163 -5.81 0.57 5.41
CA GLU A 163 -4.93 1.69 5.05
C GLU A 163 -3.87 1.98 6.12
N GLN A 164 -4.24 1.89 7.40
CA GLN A 164 -3.35 2.15 8.52
C GLN A 164 -2.22 1.12 8.57
N LYS A 165 -2.57 -0.17 8.42
CA LYS A 165 -1.60 -1.27 8.33
C LYS A 165 -0.64 -1.06 7.16
N LEU A 166 -1.17 -0.73 5.99
CA LEU A 166 -0.38 -0.48 4.79
C LEU A 166 0.59 0.71 4.95
N LYS A 167 0.15 1.83 5.53
CA LYS A 167 1.02 3.00 5.82
C LYS A 167 2.22 2.63 6.69
N LYS A 168 2.00 1.85 7.75
CA LYS A 168 3.07 1.40 8.66
C LYS A 168 4.08 0.51 7.91
N ILE A 169 3.59 -0.45 7.13
CA ILE A 169 4.44 -1.35 6.32
C ILE A 169 5.29 -0.54 5.32
N ILE A 170 4.68 0.37 4.58
CA ILE A 170 5.39 1.23 3.61
C ILE A 170 6.48 2.04 4.31
N SER A 171 6.17 2.63 5.48
CA SER A 171 7.13 3.43 6.25
C SER A 171 8.37 2.62 6.62
N ILE A 172 8.18 1.42 7.18
CA ILE A 172 9.28 0.53 7.60
C ILE A 172 10.10 0.09 6.38
N LEU A 173 9.44 -0.44 5.35
CA LEU A 173 10.13 -0.96 4.16
C LEU A 173 10.88 0.14 3.39
N CYS A 174 10.35 1.36 3.30
CA CYS A 174 11.03 2.46 2.63
C CYS A 174 12.22 2.97 3.45
N ALA A 175 12.12 3.02 4.78
CA ALA A 175 13.24 3.39 5.64
C ALA A 175 14.39 2.39 5.50
N GLU A 176 14.09 1.09 5.51
CA GLU A 176 15.09 0.03 5.39
C GLU A 176 15.66 -0.05 3.96
N ALA A 177 14.84 0.21 2.94
CA ALA A 177 15.33 0.32 1.56
C ALA A 177 16.31 1.50 1.42
N ARG A 178 16.01 2.65 2.04
CA ARG A 178 16.92 3.80 2.06
C ARG A 178 18.26 3.44 2.68
N ILE A 179 18.27 2.77 3.83
CA ILE A 179 19.52 2.33 4.47
C ILE A 179 20.28 1.38 3.53
N SER A 180 19.58 0.40 2.94
CA SER A 180 20.20 -0.53 1.99
C SER A 180 20.82 0.16 0.78
N PHE A 181 20.23 1.24 0.27
CA PHE A 181 20.83 2.00 -0.84
C PHE A 181 22.08 2.75 -0.38
N LEU A 182 22.01 3.44 0.78
CA LEU A 182 23.12 4.23 1.32
C LEU A 182 24.33 3.34 1.65
N GLU A 183 24.14 2.18 2.27
CA GLU A 183 25.21 1.21 2.56
C GLU A 183 25.86 0.65 1.29
N LYS A 184 25.13 0.62 0.18
CA LYS A 184 25.65 0.20 -1.14
C LYS A 184 26.23 1.37 -1.94
N GLY A 185 26.30 2.57 -1.38
CA GLY A 185 26.78 3.77 -2.06
C GLY A 185 25.85 4.21 -3.22
N LEU A 186 24.57 3.87 -3.15
CA LEU A 186 23.57 4.17 -4.18
C LEU A 186 22.65 5.30 -3.71
N HIS A 187 22.30 6.21 -4.62
CA HIS A 187 21.24 7.18 -4.39
C HIS A 187 19.87 6.50 -4.32
N VAL A 188 18.99 6.95 -3.43
CA VAL A 188 17.63 6.41 -3.30
C VAL A 188 16.79 6.85 -4.51
N PRO A 189 16.30 5.92 -5.35
CA PRO A 189 15.47 6.31 -6.48
C PRO A 189 14.18 7.00 -6.01
N PRO A 190 13.66 8.02 -6.71
CA PRO A 190 12.46 8.73 -6.30
C PRO A 190 11.23 7.81 -6.10
N TRP A 191 11.13 6.74 -6.89
CA TRP A 191 10.07 5.73 -6.77
C TRP A 191 10.22 4.78 -5.57
N ARG A 192 11.32 4.88 -4.82
CA ARG A 192 11.58 4.14 -3.58
C ARG A 192 11.44 5.01 -2.33
N THR A 193 10.99 6.25 -2.49
CA THR A 193 10.65 7.11 -1.37
C THR A 193 9.30 6.70 -0.77
N SER A 194 9.14 6.94 0.54
CA SER A 194 7.87 6.70 1.23
C SER A 194 6.72 7.48 0.60
N ASN A 195 6.97 8.72 0.13
CA ASN A 195 5.94 9.55 -0.50
C ASN A 195 5.43 8.94 -1.81
N TYR A 196 6.33 8.50 -2.69
CA TYR A 196 5.93 7.83 -3.94
C TYR A 196 5.19 6.52 -3.66
N MET A 197 5.72 5.71 -2.73
CA MET A 197 5.10 4.43 -2.40
C MET A 197 3.72 4.62 -1.79
N GLN A 198 3.52 5.60 -0.90
CA GLN A 198 2.20 5.94 -0.37
C GLN A 198 1.23 6.41 -1.46
N SER A 199 1.72 7.16 -2.45
CA SER A 199 0.90 7.67 -3.56
C SER A 199 0.23 6.55 -4.36
N LYS A 200 0.83 5.36 -4.44
CA LYS A 200 0.25 4.18 -5.12
C LYS A 200 -1.11 3.75 -4.56
N TRP A 201 -1.36 3.90 -3.26
CA TRP A 201 -2.60 3.42 -2.63
C TRP A 201 -3.46 4.52 -2.02
N PHE A 202 -2.90 5.73 -1.81
CA PHE A 202 -3.57 6.80 -1.08
C PHE A 202 -3.81 8.07 -1.91
N SER A 203 -3.32 8.15 -3.15
CA SER A 203 -3.70 9.25 -4.05
C SER A 203 -5.17 9.16 -4.41
N ALA A 204 -5.72 10.28 -4.91
CA ALA A 204 -7.04 10.27 -5.51
C ALA A 204 -7.13 9.13 -6.53
N SER A 205 -8.13 8.27 -6.35
CA SER A 205 -8.32 7.09 -7.18
C SER A 205 -9.67 7.15 -7.89
N GLN A 206 -9.66 6.78 -9.16
CA GLN A 206 -10.88 6.52 -9.90
C GLN A 206 -11.30 5.09 -9.61
N LYS A 207 -12.52 4.91 -9.09
CA LYS A 207 -13.14 3.58 -9.04
C LYS A 207 -13.58 3.25 -10.46
N TRP A 208 -13.13 2.11 -11.00
CA TRP A 208 -13.65 1.63 -12.28
C TRP A 208 -15.17 1.51 -12.13
N ALA A 209 -15.89 2.33 -12.90
CA ALA A 209 -17.31 2.61 -12.69
C ALA A 209 -18.07 1.32 -12.36
N GLN A 210 -18.79 1.38 -11.23
CA GLN A 210 -19.85 0.42 -10.98
C GLN A 210 -20.71 0.43 -12.24
N PHE A 211 -20.80 -0.69 -12.96
CA PHE A 211 -22.03 -0.91 -13.73
C PHE A 211 -23.13 -0.66 -12.70
N PRO A 212 -24.05 0.30 -12.92
CA PRO A 212 -25.14 0.49 -11.99
C PRO A 212 -25.77 -0.88 -11.86
N SER A 213 -25.72 -1.42 -10.64
CA SER A 213 -26.59 -2.50 -10.24
C SER A 213 -27.96 -2.02 -10.70
N SER A 214 -28.48 -2.64 -11.76
CA SER A 214 -29.88 -2.48 -12.10
C SER A 214 -30.58 -2.78 -10.81
N ARG A 215 -31.37 -1.82 -10.30
CA ARG A 215 -32.21 -2.03 -9.13
C ARG A 215 -33.06 -3.26 -9.43
N GLU A 216 -32.59 -4.44 -9.09
CA GLU A 216 -33.40 -5.63 -8.97
C GLU A 216 -34.30 -5.30 -7.78
N LYS A 217 -35.47 -4.76 -8.12
CA LYS A 217 -36.60 -4.74 -7.21
C LYS A 217 -36.77 -6.19 -6.76
N THR A 218 -36.39 -6.43 -5.52
CA THR A 218 -36.64 -7.70 -4.85
C THR A 218 -38.12 -8.02 -4.99
N MET A 219 -38.42 -9.29 -5.22
CA MET A 219 -39.73 -9.86 -5.55
C MET A 219 -40.78 -9.72 -4.43
N TYR A 220 -40.53 -8.90 -3.42
CA TYR A 220 -41.39 -8.71 -2.24
C TYR A 220 -42.19 -7.39 -2.23
N GLU A 221 -41.93 -6.48 -3.17
CA GLU A 221 -42.66 -5.19 -3.30
C GLU A 221 -43.65 -5.17 -4.49
N LYS A 222 -44.15 -6.33 -4.93
CA LYS A 222 -45.12 -6.45 -6.04
C LYS A 222 -46.50 -6.95 -5.62
N ARG A 223 -46.74 -7.14 -4.32
CA ARG A 223 -48.02 -7.70 -3.82
C ARG A 223 -48.92 -6.70 -3.09
N ALA A 224 -48.52 -5.42 -3.05
CA ALA A 224 -49.28 -4.37 -2.34
C ALA A 224 -49.94 -3.33 -3.27
N SER A 225 -49.92 -3.53 -4.59
CA SER A 225 -50.56 -2.60 -5.56
C SER A 225 -51.92 -3.06 -6.08
N ASP A 226 -52.31 -4.32 -5.84
CA ASP A 226 -53.60 -4.86 -6.29
C ASP A 226 -54.55 -4.98 -5.10
N ILE A 227 -55.07 -3.87 -4.59
CA ILE A 227 -56.38 -3.75 -3.88
C ILE A 227 -56.65 -2.25 -3.70
N VAL A 228 -57.36 -1.63 -4.66
CA VAL A 228 -58.37 -0.57 -4.38
C VAL A 228 -59.45 -0.70 -5.46
N PRO A 229 -60.75 -0.83 -5.11
CA PRO A 229 -61.81 -1.11 -6.06
C PRO A 229 -62.27 0.14 -6.83
N SER A 230 -62.61 -0.07 -8.10
CA SER A 230 -63.25 0.87 -9.02
C SER A 230 -64.53 1.46 -8.46
N LYS A 231 -64.58 2.79 -8.29
CA LYS A 231 -65.85 3.52 -8.10
C LYS A 231 -66.40 3.94 -9.46
N THR A 232 -67.53 3.34 -9.79
CA THR A 232 -68.49 3.74 -10.82
C THR A 232 -68.94 5.19 -10.65
N SER A 233 -68.87 5.98 -11.72
CA SER A 233 -69.72 7.17 -11.89
C SER A 233 -70.44 7.09 -13.22
N ILE A 234 -71.75 6.91 -13.09
CA ILE A 234 -72.79 7.03 -14.13
C ILE A 234 -72.89 8.51 -14.52
N ILE A 235 -72.96 8.80 -15.82
CA ILE A 235 -73.33 10.10 -16.36
C ILE A 235 -74.78 10.00 -16.85
N LEU A 236 -75.65 10.85 -16.32
CA LEU A 236 -76.87 11.35 -16.99
C LEU A 236 -76.70 12.86 -17.15
#